data_AF-A0A6A4GQ97-F1
#
_entry.id   AF-A0A6A4GQ97-F1
#
_cell.length_a   1.000
_cell.length_b   1.000
_cell.length_c   1.000
_cell.angle_alpha   90.00
_cell.angle_beta   90.00
_cell.angle_gamma   90.00
#
_symmetry.space_group_name_H-M   'P 1'
#
loop_
_entity.id
_entity.type
_entity.pdbx_description
1 polymer ?
#
loop_
_entity_poly.entity_id
_entity_poly.type
_entity_poly.pdbx_seq_one_letter_code
_entity_poly.pdbx_strand_id
1 'polypeptide(L)'
;MNSKGSAIDELKALQDVQLNSSTEYQLELLVRAAETLEIEDPSSIIFIQALAQLSTRHLNLKLSLHRAAFVEEELQTHLAEVESELALIQKWSSLSAEESGSKASETAENIERRRQGIVRKAKEYQSQLARLDLKTANNALCISDLTRLQEQNRQREKKIREKRKKVEAFRGLPANPDLARLSLLQATQELQKLTRAREGLLGGMADGVS
;
A
#
# COMPACT_ATOMS: atom_id res chain seq x y z
N MET A 1 -33.22 -44.39 35.91
CA MET A 1 -33.28 -43.06 36.52
C MET A 1 -31.94 -42.80 37.19
N ASN A 2 -31.00 -42.09 36.55
CA ASN A 2 -29.73 -41.59 37.17
C ASN A 2 -28.88 -40.69 36.23
N SER A 3 -29.47 -40.01 35.22
CA SER A 3 -28.68 -39.15 34.31
C SER A 3 -28.82 -37.64 34.58
N LYS A 4 -29.70 -37.23 35.51
CA LYS A 4 -29.90 -35.81 35.86
C LYS A 4 -28.90 -35.29 36.90
N GLY A 5 -28.22 -36.16 37.65
CA GLY A 5 -27.19 -35.77 38.63
C GLY A 5 -25.88 -35.33 37.98
N SER A 6 -25.41 -36.08 36.96
CA SER A 6 -24.10 -35.85 36.32
C SER A 6 -23.98 -34.46 35.66
N ALA A 7 -25.03 -34.00 34.96
CA ALA A 7 -24.99 -32.70 34.28
C ALA A 7 -25.04 -31.50 35.26
N ILE A 8 -25.67 -31.67 36.42
CA ILE A 8 -25.73 -30.63 37.46
C ILE A 8 -24.38 -30.55 38.20
N ASP A 9 -23.71 -31.69 38.38
CA ASP A 9 -22.40 -31.75 39.00
C ASP A 9 -21.30 -31.21 38.05
N GLU A 10 -21.41 -31.42 36.74
CA GLU A 10 -20.52 -30.80 35.72
C GLU A 10 -20.70 -29.29 35.62
N LEU A 11 -21.94 -28.78 35.70
CA LEU A 11 -22.21 -27.34 35.73
C LEU A 11 -21.70 -26.66 37.01
N LYS A 12 -21.78 -27.34 38.16
CA LYS A 12 -21.16 -26.87 39.41
C LYS A 12 -19.64 -26.89 39.36
N ALA A 13 -19.04 -27.92 38.76
CA ALA A 13 -17.59 -28.02 38.60
C ALA A 13 -17.01 -26.90 37.72
N LEU A 14 -17.78 -26.39 36.74
CA LEU A 14 -17.41 -25.21 35.95
C LEU A 14 -17.59 -23.88 36.72
N GLN A 15 -18.48 -23.85 37.71
CA GLN A 15 -18.74 -22.68 38.55
C GLN A 15 -17.67 -22.46 39.62
N ASP A 16 -16.95 -23.52 40.01
CA ASP A 16 -15.89 -23.50 41.02
C ASP A 16 -14.48 -23.23 40.46
N VAL A 17 -14.34 -23.05 39.14
CA VAL A 17 -13.06 -22.64 38.52
C VAL A 17 -12.90 -21.14 38.73
N GLN A 18 -12.08 -20.74 39.71
CA GLN A 18 -11.64 -19.35 39.86
C GLN A 18 -10.83 -18.95 38.63
N LEU A 19 -11.47 -18.25 37.70
CA LEU A 19 -10.83 -17.71 36.51
C LEU A 19 -9.92 -16.55 36.91
N ASN A 20 -8.79 -16.43 36.24
CA ASN A 20 -7.91 -15.28 36.41
C ASN A 20 -8.65 -14.04 35.87
N SER A 21 -8.52 -12.88 36.53
CA SER A 21 -9.21 -11.64 36.11
C SER A 21 -8.89 -11.25 34.65
N SER A 22 -7.70 -11.61 34.18
CA SER A 22 -7.29 -11.48 32.78
C SER A 22 -8.10 -12.36 31.83
N THR A 23 -8.41 -13.61 32.22
CA THR A 23 -9.20 -14.53 31.40
C THR A 23 -10.68 -14.18 31.38
N GLU A 24 -11.22 -13.65 32.48
CA GLU A 24 -12.59 -13.13 32.53
C GLU A 24 -12.78 -11.95 31.59
N TYR A 25 -11.85 -10.98 31.60
CA TYR A 25 -11.87 -9.85 30.67
C TYR A 25 -11.78 -10.30 29.20
N GLN A 26 -10.95 -11.30 28.89
CA GLN A 26 -10.84 -11.86 27.54
C GLN A 26 -12.12 -12.58 27.09
N LEU A 27 -12.79 -13.29 27.99
CA LEU A 27 -14.07 -13.93 27.73
C LEU A 27 -15.18 -12.90 27.53
N GLU A 28 -15.25 -11.85 28.34
CA GLU A 28 -16.17 -10.73 28.13
C GLU A 28 -15.96 -10.07 26.76
N LEU A 29 -14.70 -9.86 26.37
CA LEU A 29 -14.37 -9.29 25.06
C LEU A 29 -14.83 -10.21 23.92
N LEU A 30 -14.64 -11.52 24.06
CA LEU A 30 -15.11 -12.52 23.09
C LEU A 30 -16.63 -12.55 23.00
N VAL A 31 -17.34 -12.47 24.12
CA VAL A 31 -18.81 -12.41 24.15
C VAL A 31 -19.31 -11.14 23.45
N ARG A 32 -18.75 -9.97 23.77
CA ARG A 32 -19.08 -8.71 23.06
C ARG A 32 -18.75 -8.80 21.56
N ALA A 33 -17.65 -9.44 21.19
CA ALA A 33 -17.30 -9.68 19.79
C ALA A 33 -18.32 -10.62 19.10
N ALA A 34 -18.81 -11.66 19.79
CA ALA A 34 -19.86 -12.54 19.27
C ALA A 34 -21.17 -11.79 19.08
N GLU A 35 -21.58 -10.99 20.06
CA GLU A 35 -22.80 -10.18 20.00
C GLU A 35 -22.74 -9.18 18.84
N THR A 36 -21.62 -8.48 18.67
CA THR A 36 -21.44 -7.52 17.56
C THR A 36 -21.33 -8.17 16.19
N LEU A 37 -20.90 -9.43 16.13
CA LEU A 37 -20.84 -10.23 14.89
C LEU A 37 -22.12 -11.07 14.69
N GLU A 38 -23.11 -10.96 15.58
CA GLU A 38 -24.36 -11.74 15.58
C GLU A 38 -24.13 -13.26 15.50
N ILE A 39 -23.11 -13.77 16.23
CA ILE A 39 -22.75 -15.18 16.24
C ILE A 39 -23.51 -15.89 17.38
N GLU A 40 -24.43 -16.80 17.03
CA GLU A 40 -25.21 -17.59 18.00
C GLU A 40 -24.36 -18.65 18.73
N ASP A 41 -23.40 -19.27 18.03
CA ASP A 41 -22.49 -20.29 18.58
C ASP A 41 -21.03 -19.79 18.58
N PRO A 42 -20.42 -19.48 19.75
CA PRO A 42 -19.06 -18.96 19.86
C PRO A 42 -17.99 -20.05 19.65
N SER A 43 -18.10 -20.83 18.57
CA SER A 43 -17.04 -21.72 18.12
C SER A 43 -15.90 -20.91 17.48
N SER A 44 -14.66 -21.30 17.78
CA SER A 44 -13.47 -20.63 17.25
C SER A 44 -13.45 -20.55 15.73
N ILE A 45 -13.99 -21.57 15.05
CA ILE A 45 -14.07 -21.64 13.58
C ILE A 45 -15.03 -20.58 13.04
N ILE A 46 -16.21 -20.43 13.67
CA ILE A 46 -17.24 -19.47 13.25
C ILE A 46 -16.72 -18.04 13.45
N PHE A 47 -16.04 -17.77 14.57
CA PHE A 47 -15.37 -16.49 14.81
C PHE A 47 -14.33 -16.14 13.76
N ILE A 48 -13.44 -17.08 13.42
CA ILE A 48 -12.40 -16.85 12.41
C ILE A 48 -13.05 -16.58 11.04
N GLN A 49 -14.11 -17.32 10.70
CA GLN A 49 -14.85 -17.13 9.47
C GLN A 49 -15.57 -15.77 9.43
N ALA A 50 -16.23 -15.37 10.52
CA ALA A 50 -16.92 -14.08 10.63
C ALA A 50 -15.92 -12.92 10.53
N LEU A 51 -14.75 -13.03 11.17
CA LEU A 51 -13.67 -12.05 11.07
C LEU A 51 -13.10 -11.96 9.63
N ALA A 52 -12.92 -13.10 8.97
CA ALA A 52 -12.49 -13.14 7.57
C ALA A 52 -13.54 -12.50 6.64
N GLN A 53 -14.82 -12.73 6.88
CA GLN A 53 -15.91 -12.09 6.14
C GLN A 53 -15.97 -10.58 6.40
N LEU A 54 -15.85 -10.14 7.66
CA LEU A 54 -15.85 -8.73 8.03
C LEU A 54 -14.67 -7.99 7.40
N SER A 55 -13.46 -8.57 7.47
CA SER A 55 -12.27 -7.99 6.83
C SER A 55 -12.42 -7.90 5.31
N THR A 56 -12.99 -8.91 4.67
CA THR A 56 -13.28 -8.89 3.23
C THR A 56 -14.31 -7.81 2.88
N ARG A 57 -15.40 -7.69 3.65
CA ARG A 57 -16.42 -6.64 3.48
C ARG A 57 -15.81 -5.25 3.67
N HIS A 58 -14.97 -5.07 4.68
CA HIS A 58 -14.27 -3.82 4.95
C HIS A 58 -13.36 -3.41 3.79
N LEU A 59 -12.58 -4.34 3.25
CA LEU A 59 -11.72 -4.09 2.09
C LEU A 59 -12.55 -3.75 0.85
N ASN A 60 -13.65 -4.46 0.62
CA ASN A 60 -14.56 -4.17 -0.49
C ASN A 60 -15.22 -2.80 -0.36
N LEU A 61 -15.63 -2.41 0.85
CA LEU A 61 -16.22 -1.09 1.12
C LEU A 61 -15.19 0.02 0.93
N LYS A 62 -13.96 -0.17 1.42
CA LYS A 62 -12.86 0.77 1.13
C LYS A 62 -12.60 0.91 -0.36
N LEU A 63 -12.59 -0.21 -1.09
CA LEU A 63 -12.41 -0.19 -2.54
C LEU A 63 -13.56 0.53 -3.24
N SER A 64 -14.82 0.28 -2.85
CA SER A 64 -15.97 0.97 -3.44
C SER A 64 -15.98 2.46 -3.11
N LEU A 65 -15.56 2.85 -1.90
CA LEU A 65 -15.41 4.25 -1.50
C LEU A 65 -14.36 4.95 -2.37
N HIS A 66 -13.19 4.34 -2.57
CA HIS A 66 -12.16 4.91 -3.44
C HIS A 66 -12.64 5.03 -4.90
N ARG A 67 -13.38 4.05 -5.41
CA ARG A 67 -13.98 4.13 -6.75
C ARG A 67 -15.02 5.23 -6.86
N ALA A 68 -15.87 5.39 -5.85
CA ALA A 68 -16.87 6.45 -5.82
C ALA A 68 -16.21 7.84 -5.77
N ALA A 69 -15.18 8.02 -4.93
CA ALA A 69 -14.42 9.27 -4.85
C ALA A 69 -13.72 9.61 -6.17
N PHE A 70 -13.17 8.61 -6.85
CA PHE A 70 -12.56 8.80 -8.18
C PHE A 70 -13.60 9.26 -9.22
N VAL A 71 -14.76 8.60 -9.28
CA VAL A 71 -15.85 8.99 -10.19
C VAL A 71 -16.37 10.39 -9.86
N GLU A 72 -16.45 10.75 -8.59
CA GLU A 72 -16.84 12.09 -8.17
C GLU A 72 -15.85 13.15 -8.67
N GLU A 73 -14.55 12.92 -8.53
CA GLU A 73 -13.50 13.81 -9.04
C GLU A 73 -13.60 13.95 -10.57
N GLU A 74 -13.77 12.84 -11.29
CA GLU A 74 -13.95 12.83 -12.75
C GLU A 74 -15.20 13.63 -13.16
N LEU A 75 -16.34 13.44 -12.48
CA LEU A 75 -17.55 14.21 -12.73
C LEU A 75 -17.39 15.70 -12.44
N GLN A 76 -16.65 16.07 -11.39
CA GLN A 76 -16.35 17.47 -11.08
C GLN A 76 -15.50 18.11 -12.19
N THR A 77 -14.51 17.39 -12.73
CA THR A 77 -13.70 17.88 -13.85
C THR A 77 -14.55 18.10 -15.11
N HIS A 78 -15.39 17.13 -15.48
CA HIS A 78 -16.28 17.27 -16.63
C HIS A 78 -17.32 18.37 -16.44
N LEU A 79 -17.83 18.56 -15.23
CA LEU A 79 -18.74 19.66 -14.93
C LEU A 79 -18.04 21.00 -15.16
N ALA A 80 -16.81 21.18 -14.66
CA ALA A 80 -16.04 22.40 -14.88
C ALA A 80 -15.74 22.66 -16.37
N GLU A 81 -15.45 21.60 -17.14
CA GLU A 81 -15.29 21.67 -18.59
C GLU A 81 -16.58 22.18 -19.26
N VAL A 82 -17.72 21.54 -18.96
CA VAL A 82 -19.03 21.91 -19.52
C VAL A 82 -19.44 23.33 -19.14
N GLU A 83 -19.20 23.76 -17.89
CA GLU A 83 -19.45 25.14 -17.48
C GLU A 83 -18.62 26.14 -18.27
N SER A 84 -17.35 25.83 -18.53
CA SER A 84 -16.47 26.66 -19.33
C SER A 84 -16.91 26.73 -20.80
N GLU A 85 -17.37 25.62 -21.37
CA GLU A 85 -17.92 25.55 -22.72
C GLU A 85 -19.22 26.32 -22.84
N LEU A 86 -20.13 26.19 -21.86
CA LEU A 86 -21.36 26.99 -21.80
C LEU A 86 -21.05 28.48 -21.72
N ALA A 87 -20.07 28.88 -20.90
CA ALA A 87 -19.64 30.27 -20.82
C ALA A 87 -19.06 30.77 -22.16
N LEU A 88 -18.36 29.93 -22.91
CA LEU A 88 -17.89 30.26 -24.26
C LEU A 88 -19.05 30.41 -25.24
N ILE A 89 -20.00 29.47 -25.25
CA ILE A 89 -21.20 29.54 -26.10
C ILE A 89 -21.99 30.81 -25.80
N GLN A 90 -22.18 31.15 -24.52
CA GLN A 90 -22.86 32.38 -24.11
C GLN A 90 -22.13 33.62 -24.64
N LYS A 91 -20.80 33.72 -24.49
CA LYS A 91 -20.00 34.81 -25.05
C LYS A 91 -20.11 34.91 -26.57
N TRP A 92 -20.13 33.77 -27.26
CA TRP A 92 -20.24 33.74 -28.72
C TRP A 92 -21.64 34.15 -29.17
N SER A 93 -22.67 33.72 -28.44
CA SER A 93 -24.05 34.11 -28.68
C SER A 93 -24.28 35.62 -28.44
N SER A 94 -23.65 36.20 -27.41
CA SER A 94 -23.74 37.65 -27.14
C SER A 94 -23.02 38.46 -28.21
N LEU A 95 -21.82 38.05 -28.61
CA LEU A 95 -21.07 38.69 -29.72
C LEU A 95 -21.85 38.61 -31.03
N SER A 96 -22.47 37.46 -31.34
CA SER A 96 -23.27 37.31 -32.55
C SER A 96 -24.56 38.14 -32.49
N ALA A 97 -25.17 38.31 -31.31
CA ALA A 97 -26.35 39.15 -31.13
C ALA A 97 -26.00 40.64 -31.29
N GLU A 98 -24.88 41.10 -30.73
CA GLU A 98 -24.36 42.45 -30.88
C GLU A 98 -23.98 42.78 -32.34
N GLU A 99 -23.33 41.85 -33.04
CA GLU A 99 -23.02 41.98 -34.48
C GLU A 99 -24.29 42.06 -35.35
N SER A 100 -25.38 41.41 -34.95
CA SER A 100 -26.65 41.48 -35.67
C SER A 100 -27.41 42.81 -35.48
N GLY A 101 -27.17 43.50 -34.36
CA GLY A 101 -27.71 44.85 -34.08
C GLY A 101 -26.93 45.98 -34.77
N SER A 102 -25.67 45.71 -35.16
CA SER A 102 -24.78 46.63 -35.89
C SER A 102 -24.84 46.43 -37.42
N LYS A 103 -26.01 46.14 -37.98
CA LYS A 103 -26.22 46.13 -39.46
C LYS A 103 -26.29 47.53 -40.06
N ALA A 104 -25.42 48.44 -39.60
CA ALA A 104 -25.13 49.69 -40.26
C ALA A 104 -23.75 49.59 -40.92
N SER A 105 -23.74 49.03 -42.14
CA SER A 105 -22.64 49.14 -43.13
C SER A 105 -21.25 48.67 -42.67
N GLU A 106 -21.05 47.36 -42.49
CA GLU A 106 -19.69 46.81 -42.57
C GLU A 106 -19.23 46.84 -44.03
N THR A 107 -18.32 47.75 -44.36
CA THR A 107 -17.60 47.76 -45.64
C THR A 107 -16.74 46.51 -45.77
N ALA A 108 -16.62 45.97 -46.99
CA ALA A 108 -15.84 44.76 -47.29
C ALA A 108 -14.38 44.81 -46.77
N GLU A 109 -13.82 46.02 -46.65
CA GLU A 109 -12.49 46.24 -46.07
C GLU A 109 -12.39 45.90 -44.59
N ASN A 110 -13.44 46.13 -43.80
CA ASN A 110 -13.45 45.81 -42.37
C ASN A 110 -13.49 44.29 -42.15
N ILE A 111 -14.21 43.57 -43.00
CA ILE A 111 -14.26 42.10 -43.00
C ILE A 111 -12.88 41.53 -43.37
N GLU A 112 -12.21 42.09 -44.37
CA GLU A 112 -10.86 41.62 -44.78
C GLU A 112 -9.81 41.91 -43.70
N ARG A 113 -9.86 43.06 -43.02
CA ARG A 113 -8.99 43.35 -41.86
C ARG A 113 -9.24 42.38 -40.70
N ARG A 114 -10.50 42.05 -40.41
CA ARG A 114 -10.88 41.07 -39.38
C ARG A 114 -10.37 39.68 -39.73
N ARG A 115 -10.53 39.25 -40.98
CA ARG A 115 -9.99 37.98 -41.51
C ARG A 115 -8.48 37.91 -41.34
N GLN A 116 -7.75 38.97 -41.71
CA GLN A 116 -6.30 39.02 -41.52
C GLN A 116 -5.89 38.98 -40.05
N GLY A 117 -6.65 39.64 -39.16
CA GLY A 117 -6.46 39.57 -37.71
C GLY A 117 -6.64 38.15 -37.16
N ILE A 118 -7.67 37.44 -37.60
CA ILE A 118 -7.92 36.04 -37.22
C ILE A 118 -6.79 35.13 -37.73
N VAL A 119 -6.34 35.31 -38.98
CA VAL A 119 -5.23 34.54 -39.55
C VAL A 119 -3.93 34.77 -38.78
N ARG A 120 -3.64 36.00 -38.33
CA ARG A 120 -2.48 36.29 -37.49
C ARG A 120 -2.57 35.58 -36.14
N LYS A 121 -3.70 35.67 -35.46
CA LYS A 121 -3.93 34.97 -34.17
C LYS A 121 -3.85 33.45 -34.32
N ALA A 122 -4.40 32.90 -35.39
CA ALA A 122 -4.32 31.47 -35.68
C ALA A 122 -2.85 31.00 -35.84
N LYS A 123 -2.02 31.79 -36.53
CA LYS A 123 -0.57 31.52 -36.64
C LYS A 123 0.14 31.63 -35.30
N GLU A 124 -0.23 32.60 -34.46
CA GLU A 124 0.31 32.74 -33.10
C GLU A 124 -0.03 31.50 -32.25
N TYR A 125 -1.29 31.06 -32.23
CA TYR A 125 -1.69 29.85 -31.51
C TYR A 125 -1.00 28.59 -32.05
N GLN A 126 -0.85 28.46 -33.37
CA GLN A 126 -0.10 27.35 -33.98
C GLN A 126 1.37 27.36 -33.53
N SER A 127 1.99 28.53 -33.42
CA SER A 127 3.36 28.66 -32.91
C SER A 127 3.47 28.31 -31.41
N GLN A 128 2.43 28.64 -30.63
CA GLN A 128 2.36 28.30 -29.21
C GLN A 128 2.19 26.79 -29.01
N LEU A 129 1.32 26.14 -29.78
CA LEU A 129 1.16 24.68 -29.78
C LEU A 129 2.47 23.97 -30.12
N ALA A 130 3.15 24.40 -31.20
CA ALA A 130 4.44 23.82 -31.56
C ALA A 130 5.50 23.95 -30.44
N ARG A 131 5.48 25.05 -29.67
CA ARG A 131 6.37 25.23 -28.51
C ARG A 131 5.99 24.31 -27.34
N LEU A 132 4.71 24.04 -27.15
CA LEU A 132 4.23 23.14 -26.10
C LEU A 132 4.54 21.67 -26.46
N ASP A 133 4.34 21.28 -27.71
CA ASP A 133 4.66 19.93 -28.22
C ASP A 133 6.13 19.59 -28.05
N LEU A 134 7.03 20.55 -28.28
CA LEU A 134 8.47 20.37 -28.03
C LEU A 134 8.79 20.20 -26.54
N LYS A 135 8.05 20.85 -25.64
CA LYS A 135 8.23 20.72 -24.19
C LYS A 135 7.65 19.42 -23.66
N THR A 136 6.51 18.97 -24.19
CA THR A 136 5.85 17.72 -23.77
C THR A 136 6.56 16.49 -24.33
N ALA A 137 7.10 16.55 -25.55
CA ALA A 137 7.89 15.47 -26.13
C ALA A 137 9.14 15.12 -25.29
N ASN A 138 9.77 16.11 -24.67
CA ASN A 138 10.93 15.88 -23.79
C ASN A 138 10.57 15.19 -22.46
N ASN A 139 9.30 15.25 -22.04
CA ASN A 139 8.79 14.67 -20.79
C ASN A 139 7.90 13.45 -21.01
N ALA A 140 7.77 12.96 -22.25
CA ALA A 140 6.98 11.79 -22.59
C ALA A 140 7.71 10.51 -22.16
N LEU A 141 7.87 10.31 -20.85
CA LEU A 141 8.23 9.02 -20.29
C LEU A 141 7.08 8.06 -20.57
N CYS A 142 7.30 7.10 -21.47
CA CYS A 142 6.31 6.10 -21.79
C CYS A 142 6.10 5.18 -20.59
N ILE A 143 4.88 4.64 -20.42
CA ILE A 143 4.57 3.66 -19.37
C ILE A 143 5.54 2.46 -19.45
N SER A 144 5.98 2.09 -20.65
CA SER A 144 7.02 1.05 -20.86
C SER A 144 8.38 1.41 -20.28
N ASP A 145 8.75 2.69 -20.28
CA ASP A 145 10.02 3.15 -19.70
C ASP A 145 9.97 3.10 -18.17
N LEU A 146 8.82 3.45 -17.59
CA LEU A 146 8.60 3.35 -16.15
C LEU A 146 8.63 1.89 -15.67
N THR A 147 8.00 0.96 -16.39
CA THR A 147 8.04 -0.47 -16.03
C THR A 147 9.45 -1.04 -16.17
N ARG A 148 10.21 -0.63 -17.19
CA ARG A 148 11.63 -0.99 -17.34
C ARG A 148 12.47 -0.48 -16.16
N LEU A 149 12.29 0.77 -15.76
CA LEU A 149 12.99 1.36 -14.61
C LEU A 149 12.62 0.66 -13.30
N GLN A 150 11.35 0.31 -13.12
CA GLN A 150 10.88 -0.44 -11.96
C GLN A 150 11.54 -1.82 -11.86
N GLU A 151 11.64 -2.56 -12.97
CA GLU A 151 12.29 -3.87 -12.98
C GLU A 151 13.80 -3.74 -12.72
N GLN A 152 14.47 -2.73 -13.28
CA GLN A 152 15.87 -2.43 -12.97
C GLN A 152 16.09 -2.14 -11.48
N ASN A 153 15.21 -1.34 -10.87
CA ASN A 153 15.27 -1.06 -9.43
C ASN A 153 15.04 -2.32 -8.60
N ARG A 154 14.07 -3.16 -8.97
CA ARG A 154 13.81 -4.44 -8.31
C ARG A 154 15.04 -5.37 -8.36
N GLN A 155 15.73 -5.43 -9.49
CA GLN A 155 16.97 -6.21 -9.62
C GLN A 155 18.10 -5.66 -8.76
N ARG A 156 18.24 -4.33 -8.69
CA ARG A 156 19.24 -3.69 -7.81
C ARG A 156 18.94 -3.94 -6.34
N GLU A 157 17.69 -3.87 -5.93
CA GLU A 157 17.27 -4.17 -4.55
C GLU A 157 17.57 -5.62 -4.16
N LYS A 158 17.31 -6.59 -5.05
CA LYS A 158 17.69 -7.99 -4.82
C LYS A 158 19.19 -8.13 -4.56
N LYS A 159 20.03 -7.51 -5.42
CA LYS A 159 21.49 -7.51 -5.25
C LYS A 159 21.92 -6.84 -3.93
N ILE A 160 21.26 -5.76 -3.53
CA ILE A 160 21.54 -5.09 -2.25
C ILE A 160 21.18 -6.00 -1.07
N ARG A 161 20.02 -6.68 -1.11
CA ARG A 161 19.62 -7.63 -0.06
C ARG A 161 20.60 -8.79 0.06
N GLU A 162 21.06 -9.36 -1.06
CA GLU A 162 22.08 -10.42 -1.06
C GLU A 162 23.40 -9.93 -0.45
N LYS A 163 23.87 -8.75 -0.84
CA LYS A 163 25.09 -8.15 -0.26
C LYS A 163 24.92 -7.88 1.24
N ARG A 164 23.77 -7.37 1.68
CA ARG A 164 23.47 -7.15 3.10
C ARG A 164 23.50 -8.46 3.89
N LYS A 165 22.88 -9.53 3.38
CA LYS A 165 22.94 -10.87 4.00
C LYS A 165 24.37 -11.39 4.12
N LYS A 166 25.20 -11.18 3.08
CA LYS A 166 26.63 -11.54 3.13
C LYS A 166 27.35 -10.76 4.23
N VAL A 167 27.16 -9.44 4.29
CA VAL A 167 27.77 -8.61 5.34
C VAL A 167 27.29 -9.00 6.74
N GLU A 168 26.01 -9.32 6.88
CA GLU A 168 25.42 -9.78 8.14
C GLU A 168 26.04 -11.11 8.62
N ALA A 169 26.29 -12.06 7.72
CA ALA A 169 26.98 -13.31 8.04
C ALA A 169 28.41 -13.13 8.56
N PHE A 170 29.05 -11.99 8.25
CA PHE A 170 30.37 -11.63 8.75
C PHE A 170 30.34 -10.63 9.91
N ARG A 171 29.16 -10.36 10.51
CA ARG A 171 29.08 -9.54 11.73
C ARG A 171 29.87 -10.21 12.86
N GLY A 172 30.96 -9.58 13.27
CA GLY A 172 31.88 -10.08 14.30
C GLY A 172 33.27 -10.42 13.78
N LEU A 173 33.46 -10.53 12.46
CA LEU A 173 34.79 -10.64 11.86
C LEU A 173 35.32 -9.25 11.45
N PRO A 174 36.64 -9.00 11.58
CA PRO A 174 37.25 -7.77 11.12
C PRO A 174 37.10 -7.61 9.60
N ALA A 175 36.99 -6.37 9.12
CA ALA A 175 36.77 -6.06 7.71
C ALA A 175 37.90 -6.55 6.77
N ASN A 176 39.12 -6.74 7.30
CA ASN A 176 40.24 -7.29 6.54
C ASN A 176 40.16 -8.83 6.52
N PRO A 177 40.15 -9.47 5.34
CA PRO A 177 39.94 -10.92 5.22
C PRO A 177 41.05 -11.75 5.87
N ASP A 178 42.28 -11.25 5.87
CA ASP A 178 43.41 -11.96 6.48
C ASP A 178 43.37 -11.91 8.01
N LEU A 179 42.97 -10.78 8.59
CA LEU A 179 42.72 -10.68 10.03
C LEU A 179 41.53 -11.56 10.46
N ALA A 180 40.50 -11.64 9.62
CA ALA A 180 39.33 -12.48 9.87
C ALA A 180 39.71 -13.96 9.89
N ARG A 181 40.59 -14.41 8.98
CA ARG A 181 41.11 -15.78 8.98
C ARG A 181 41.90 -16.10 10.25
N LEU A 182 42.74 -15.18 10.69
CA LEU A 182 43.53 -15.36 11.92
C LEU A 182 42.64 -15.43 13.17
N SER A 183 41.64 -14.55 13.29
CA SER A 183 40.72 -14.59 14.45
C SER A 183 39.86 -15.86 14.45
N LEU A 184 39.45 -16.35 13.27
CA LEU A 184 38.70 -17.60 13.13
C LEU A 184 39.57 -18.79 13.55
N LEU A 185 40.83 -18.84 13.12
CA LEU A 185 41.79 -19.87 13.56
C LEU A 185 41.98 -19.84 15.08
N GLN A 186 42.16 -18.67 15.68
CA GLN A 186 42.28 -18.54 17.14
C GLN A 186 41.02 -19.04 17.86
N ALA A 187 39.83 -18.60 17.43
CA ALA A 187 38.56 -19.03 18.02
C ALA A 187 38.36 -20.55 17.92
N THR A 188 38.74 -21.18 16.79
CA THR A 188 38.64 -22.64 16.65
C THR A 188 39.60 -23.39 17.58
N GLN A 189 40.81 -22.87 17.80
CA GLN A 189 41.76 -23.46 18.73
C GLN A 189 41.26 -23.36 20.18
N GLU A 190 40.70 -22.21 20.57
CA GLU A 190 40.09 -22.03 21.90
C GLU A 190 38.90 -22.97 22.10
N LEU A 191 38.03 -23.09 21.09
CA LEU A 191 36.90 -24.01 21.13
C LEU A 191 37.37 -25.46 21.31
N GLN A 192 38.39 -25.91 20.56
CA GLN A 192 38.96 -27.25 20.75
C GLN A 192 39.53 -27.46 22.16
N LYS A 193 40.20 -26.46 22.74
CA LYS A 193 40.70 -26.54 24.13
C LYS A 193 39.54 -26.70 25.11
N LEU A 194 38.48 -25.90 24.97
CA LEU A 194 37.28 -25.99 25.80
C LEU A 194 36.55 -27.33 25.62
N THR A 195 36.45 -27.84 24.39
CA THR A 195 35.85 -29.15 24.13
C THR A 195 36.63 -30.26 24.80
N ARG A 196 37.97 -30.26 24.71
CA ARG A 196 38.83 -31.24 25.42
C ARG A 196 38.69 -31.13 26.93
N ALA A 197 38.66 -29.92 27.48
CA ALA A 197 38.47 -29.70 28.91
C ALA A 197 37.09 -30.21 29.38
N ARG A 198 36.04 -29.96 28.60
CA ARG A 198 34.69 -30.49 28.84
C ARG A 198 34.67 -32.01 28.80
N GLU A 199 35.28 -32.62 27.79
CA GLU A 199 35.36 -34.08 27.66
C GLU A 199 36.14 -34.70 28.82
N GLY A 200 37.25 -34.08 29.24
CA GLY A 200 38.01 -34.52 30.41
C GLY A 200 37.21 -34.44 31.71
N LEU A 201 36.44 -33.36 31.91
CA LEU A 201 35.54 -33.22 33.07
C LEU A 201 34.40 -34.26 33.03
N LEU A 202 33.77 -34.46 31.87
CA LEU A 202 32.72 -35.46 31.71
C LEU A 202 33.24 -36.89 31.93
N GLY A 203 34.45 -37.20 31.45
CA GLY A 203 35.12 -38.46 31.73
C GLY A 203 35.36 -38.66 33.23
N GLY A 204 35.94 -37.67 33.91
CA GLY A 204 36.17 -37.72 35.35
C GLY A 204 34.89 -37.83 36.19
N MET A 205 33.78 -37.24 35.73
CA MET A 205 32.46 -37.41 36.36
C MET A 205 31.88 -38.81 36.14
N ALA A 206 32.10 -39.43 34.97
CA ALA A 206 31.63 -40.79 34.69
C ALA A 206 32.39 -41.84 35.52
N ASP A 207 33.70 -41.67 35.66
CA ASP A 207 34.56 -42.59 36.43
C ASP A 207 34.30 -42.52 37.95
N GLY A 208 33.81 -41.39 38.46
CA GLY A 208 33.53 -41.18 39.89
C GLY A 208 32.15 -41.67 40.38
N VAL A 209 31.30 -42.21 39.49
CA VAL A 209 29.95 -42.72 39.82
C VAL A 209 29.87 -44.26 39.80
N SER A 210 31.01 -44.94 39.61
CA SER A 210 31.17 -46.40 39.82
C SER A 210 31.70 -46.69 41.21
#